data_AF-A0A2M7KDE8-F1
#
_entry.id   AF-A0A2M7KDE8-F1
#
_cell.length_a   1.000
_cell.length_b   1.000
_cell.length_c   1.000
_cell.angle_alpha   90.00
_cell.angle_beta   90.00
_cell.angle_gamma   90.00
#
_symmetry.space_group_name_H-M   'P 1'
#
loop_
_entity.id
_entity.type
_entity.pdbx_description
1 polymer ?
#
loop_
_entity_poly.entity_id
_entity_poly.type
_entity_poly.pdbx_seq_one_letter_code
_entity_poly.pdbx_strand_id
1 'polypeptide(L)'
;NLSSTKITKVINSNQDSQKTIIDSLHYDGEPYTAIGTNSANTFEVYAFFPAAQLSAHNAMGNTIPVVKVYINGVADVTSTQLKFYSDQGTTMVYNQAFTPVEGWNSVTLTTPLPIPATDLYIGYECVADTGYPLGCDAGPENTNGNWIVFGGTWYHLTDLSATLTYNWNIRAMVDGTAPTTPIASCTPLSWDAGSVQVSQNATSGTFTLTNVG
;
A
#
# COMPACT_ATOMS: atom_id res chain seq x y z
N ASN A 1 65.91 4.98 -21.06
CA ASN A 1 65.24 5.01 -19.75
C ASN A 1 64.01 5.89 -19.82
N LEU A 2 62.87 5.32 -20.22
CA LEU A 2 61.58 6.01 -20.16
C LEU A 2 60.93 5.66 -18.81
N SER A 3 60.51 6.68 -18.06
CA SER A 3 59.86 6.57 -16.75
C SER A 3 58.42 7.10 -16.86
N SER A 4 57.50 6.52 -16.07
CA SER A 4 56.11 6.97 -15.97
C SER A 4 55.73 7.25 -14.50
N THR A 5 55.04 8.37 -14.26
CA THR A 5 54.45 8.72 -12.96
C THR A 5 53.01 8.23 -12.89
N LYS A 6 52.61 7.61 -11.77
CA LYS A 6 51.23 7.13 -11.55
C LYS A 6 50.28 8.33 -11.46
N ILE A 7 49.32 8.42 -12.38
CA ILE A 7 48.19 9.34 -12.23
C ILE A 7 47.17 8.67 -11.32
N THR A 8 46.96 9.22 -10.12
CA THR A 8 45.85 8.80 -9.26
C THR A 8 44.56 9.30 -9.87
N LYS A 9 43.70 8.37 -10.30
CA LYS A 9 42.33 8.68 -10.72
C LYS A 9 41.59 9.24 -9.51
N VAL A 10 41.32 10.55 -9.51
CA VAL A 10 40.36 11.15 -8.58
C VAL A 10 38.98 10.69 -9.02
N ILE A 11 38.38 9.75 -8.29
CA ILE A 11 36.96 9.46 -8.44
C ILE A 11 36.23 10.50 -7.60
N ASN A 12 35.62 11.50 -8.25
CA ASN A 12 34.58 12.29 -7.60
C ASN A 12 33.39 11.36 -7.37
N SER A 13 33.29 10.79 -6.16
CA SER A 13 32.08 10.11 -5.70
C SER A 13 31.06 11.14 -5.23
N ASN A 14 30.64 12.02 -6.14
CA ASN A 14 29.34 12.68 -5.98
C ASN A 14 28.32 11.76 -6.64
N GLN A 15 28.07 10.62 -5.98
CA GLN A 15 26.74 10.02 -6.07
C GLN A 15 25.89 10.90 -5.17
N ASP A 16 25.35 11.97 -5.74
CA ASP A 16 24.14 12.55 -5.19
C ASP A 16 23.14 11.40 -5.16
N SER A 17 22.82 10.92 -3.96
CA SER A 17 22.06 9.70 -3.72
C SER A 17 20.73 9.78 -4.43
N GLN A 18 20.67 9.30 -5.66
CA GLN A 18 19.43 9.12 -6.39
C GLN A 18 18.70 7.97 -5.69
N LYS A 19 17.93 8.36 -4.68
CA LYS A 19 17.15 7.45 -3.86
C LYS A 19 16.25 6.63 -4.83
N THR A 20 16.41 5.32 -4.79
CA THR A 20 15.78 4.34 -5.68
C THR A 20 14.66 3.65 -4.92
N ILE A 21 13.53 3.36 -5.59
CA ILE A 21 12.46 2.56 -4.97
C ILE A 21 13.04 1.21 -4.54
N ILE A 22 13.01 0.95 -3.23
CA ILE A 22 13.59 -0.23 -2.58
C ILE A 22 12.54 -1.25 -2.18
N ASP A 23 11.29 -0.82 -1.99
CA ASP A 23 10.22 -1.67 -1.46
C ASP A 23 8.83 -1.11 -1.87
N SER A 24 7.80 -1.91 -1.70
CA SER A 24 6.39 -1.52 -1.84
C SER A 24 5.56 -2.06 -0.69
N LEU A 25 4.98 -1.16 0.10
CA LEU A 25 4.04 -1.51 1.16
C LEU A 25 2.64 -1.65 0.54
N HIS A 26 2.07 -2.85 0.61
CA HIS A 26 0.72 -3.14 0.10
C HIS A 26 0.15 -4.45 0.67
N TYR A 27 -1.15 -4.67 0.44
CA TYR A 27 -1.85 -5.93 0.79
C TYR A 27 -2.58 -6.55 -0.40
N ASP A 28 -2.61 -5.87 -1.55
CA ASP A 28 -3.32 -6.31 -2.75
C ASP A 28 -2.49 -7.23 -3.65
N GLY A 29 -3.18 -8.06 -4.41
CA GLY A 29 -2.67 -8.75 -5.59
C GLY A 29 -2.87 -7.97 -6.90
N GLU A 30 -2.96 -8.70 -8.01
CA GLU A 30 -3.28 -8.12 -9.31
C GLU A 30 -4.74 -7.61 -9.35
N PRO A 31 -5.01 -6.51 -10.09
CA PRO A 31 -6.38 -6.02 -10.28
C PRO A 31 -7.27 -7.12 -10.86
N TYR A 32 -8.44 -7.30 -10.26
CA TYR A 32 -9.39 -8.37 -10.63
C TYR A 32 -10.81 -7.83 -10.84
N THR A 33 -11.28 -6.97 -9.94
CA THR A 33 -12.63 -6.39 -10.00
C THR A 33 -12.62 -4.95 -9.48
N ALA A 34 -13.78 -4.30 -9.42
CA ALA A 34 -13.91 -2.95 -8.90
C ALA A 34 -15.24 -2.72 -8.17
N ILE A 35 -15.23 -1.79 -7.23
CA ILE A 35 -16.36 -1.43 -6.35
C ILE A 35 -16.86 -0.02 -6.64
N GLY A 36 -18.17 0.17 -6.50
CA GLY A 36 -18.89 1.45 -6.62
C GLY A 36 -20.39 1.23 -6.49
N THR A 37 -21.17 2.30 -6.61
CA THR A 37 -22.63 2.25 -6.42
C THR A 37 -23.42 2.36 -7.73
N ASN A 38 -22.75 2.48 -8.89
CA ASN A 38 -23.38 2.76 -10.17
C ASN A 38 -24.29 4.00 -10.15
N SER A 39 -23.89 4.99 -9.35
CA SER A 39 -24.59 6.27 -9.13
C SER A 39 -23.60 7.29 -8.58
N ALA A 40 -23.97 8.57 -8.63
CA ALA A 40 -23.13 9.64 -8.08
C ALA A 40 -22.83 9.42 -6.59
N ASN A 41 -21.56 9.37 -6.23
CA ASN A 41 -21.11 9.15 -4.86
C ASN A 41 -19.65 9.59 -4.64
N THR A 42 -19.28 9.76 -3.38
CA THR A 42 -17.90 9.98 -2.95
C THR A 42 -17.46 8.80 -2.10
N PHE A 43 -16.33 8.23 -2.47
CA PHE A 43 -15.71 7.11 -1.78
C PHE A 43 -14.36 7.54 -1.24
N GLU A 44 -13.97 7.02 -0.08
CA GLU A 44 -12.56 7.02 0.31
C GLU A 44 -12.15 5.60 0.68
N VAL A 45 -11.01 5.15 0.17
CA VAL A 45 -10.51 3.77 0.38
C VAL A 45 -9.07 3.80 0.84
N TYR A 46 -8.71 2.90 1.75
CA TYR A 46 -7.43 2.94 2.45
C TYR A 46 -6.80 1.55 2.64
N ALA A 47 -5.48 1.51 2.52
CA ALA A 47 -4.63 0.47 3.08
C ALA A 47 -4.01 0.98 4.39
N PHE A 48 -4.06 0.16 5.44
CA PHE A 48 -3.59 0.47 6.79
C PHE A 48 -2.25 -0.21 7.07
N PHE A 49 -1.23 0.57 7.38
CA PHE A 49 0.09 0.10 7.78
C PHE A 49 0.31 0.37 9.27
N PRO A 50 0.31 -0.67 10.12
CA PRO A 50 0.55 -0.52 11.55
C PRO A 50 1.96 0.02 11.83
N ALA A 51 2.10 0.80 12.90
CA ALA A 51 3.38 1.36 13.36
C ALA A 51 4.51 0.30 13.44
N ALA A 52 4.16 -0.91 13.87
CA ALA A 52 5.10 -2.02 13.98
C ALA A 52 5.73 -2.39 12.62
N GLN A 53 4.94 -2.41 11.55
CA GLN A 53 5.41 -2.67 10.18
C GLN A 53 6.30 -1.53 9.65
N LEU A 54 5.98 -0.29 10.02
CA LEU A 54 6.70 0.89 9.55
C LEU A 54 8.01 1.15 10.30
N SER A 55 8.18 0.55 11.48
CA SER A 55 9.28 0.84 12.41
C SER A 55 10.68 0.74 11.79
N ALA A 56 10.94 -0.27 10.96
CA ALA A 56 12.25 -0.45 10.34
C ALA A 56 12.55 0.61 9.28
N HIS A 57 11.58 0.91 8.42
CA HIS A 57 11.72 1.98 7.43
C HIS A 57 11.85 3.35 8.10
N ASN A 58 11.09 3.59 9.17
CA ASN A 58 11.20 4.80 9.97
C ASN A 58 12.61 4.95 10.57
N ALA A 59 13.17 3.89 11.17
CA ALA A 59 14.51 3.91 11.77
C ALA A 59 15.62 4.21 10.74
N MET A 60 15.39 3.89 9.46
CA MET A 60 16.32 4.15 8.36
C MET A 60 16.10 5.51 7.68
N GLY A 61 15.08 6.28 8.10
CA GLY A 61 14.72 7.55 7.48
C GLY A 61 14.18 7.41 6.06
N ASN A 62 13.57 6.27 5.76
CA ASN A 62 12.97 6.01 4.45
C ASN A 62 11.71 6.87 4.23
N THR A 63 11.40 7.09 2.96
CA THR A 63 10.31 7.97 2.52
C THR A 63 9.41 7.27 1.52
N ILE A 64 8.17 7.74 1.37
CA ILE A 64 7.24 7.33 0.31
C ILE A 64 7.16 8.47 -0.72
N PRO A 65 7.83 8.39 -1.87
CA PRO A 65 7.73 9.39 -2.93
C PRO A 65 6.61 9.12 -3.92
N VAL A 66 6.08 7.89 -4.00
CA VAL A 66 5.08 7.51 -5.00
C VAL A 66 4.03 6.60 -4.35
N VAL A 67 2.77 6.84 -4.66
CA VAL A 67 1.68 5.92 -4.36
C VAL A 67 1.03 5.47 -5.66
N LYS A 68 0.81 4.16 -5.78
CA LYS A 68 0.08 3.56 -6.88
C LYS A 68 -1.35 3.25 -6.46
N VAL A 69 -2.31 3.61 -7.30
CA VAL A 69 -3.73 3.27 -7.12
C VAL A 69 -4.31 2.77 -8.44
N TYR A 70 -5.27 1.85 -8.40
CA TYR A 70 -5.98 1.39 -9.60
C TYR A 70 -7.34 2.05 -9.71
N ILE A 71 -7.64 2.61 -10.89
CA ILE A 71 -8.95 3.19 -11.23
C ILE A 71 -9.55 2.39 -12.39
N ASN A 72 -10.79 1.97 -12.25
CA ASN A 72 -11.56 1.28 -13.29
C ASN A 72 -12.64 2.21 -13.85
N GLY A 73 -12.74 2.38 -15.16
CA GLY A 73 -13.77 3.26 -15.74
C GLY A 73 -13.54 4.73 -15.38
N VAL A 74 -12.36 5.27 -15.70
CA VAL A 74 -11.96 6.66 -15.43
C VAL A 74 -12.94 7.71 -16.01
N ALA A 75 -13.70 7.35 -17.04
CA ALA A 75 -14.72 8.21 -17.63
C ALA A 75 -15.88 8.52 -16.67
N ASP A 76 -16.09 7.68 -15.65
CA ASP A 76 -17.13 7.85 -14.64
C ASP A 76 -16.63 8.67 -13.42
N VAL A 77 -15.33 9.00 -13.39
CA VAL A 77 -14.66 9.66 -12.27
C VAL A 77 -14.58 11.18 -12.49
N THR A 78 -15.08 11.93 -11.53
CA THR A 78 -15.14 13.40 -11.56
C THR A 78 -13.88 14.01 -10.94
N SER A 79 -13.40 13.45 -9.83
CA SER A 79 -12.17 13.93 -9.17
C SER A 79 -11.55 12.87 -8.28
N THR A 80 -10.23 12.94 -8.13
CA THR A 80 -9.46 12.07 -7.23
C THR A 80 -8.45 12.85 -6.40
N GLN A 81 -8.27 12.42 -5.15
CA GLN A 81 -7.32 13.01 -4.22
C GLN A 81 -6.70 11.94 -3.34
N LEU A 82 -5.37 11.84 -3.30
CA LEU A 82 -4.68 11.08 -2.27
C LEU A 82 -4.96 11.74 -0.92
N LYS A 83 -5.33 10.94 0.09
CA LYS A 83 -5.50 11.37 1.48
C LYS A 83 -4.87 10.34 2.38
N PHE A 84 -3.99 10.75 3.28
CA PHE A 84 -3.35 9.85 4.26
C PHE A 84 -3.66 10.31 5.68
N TYR A 85 -3.87 9.35 6.59
CA TYR A 85 -4.20 9.61 7.99
C TYR A 85 -3.28 8.84 8.93
N SER A 86 -3.04 9.36 10.14
CA SER A 86 -2.35 8.61 11.20
C SER A 86 -3.28 7.84 12.13
N ASP A 87 -4.59 8.04 12.00
CA ASP A 87 -5.64 7.39 12.78
C ASP A 87 -6.96 7.38 11.99
N GLN A 88 -7.95 6.62 12.49
CA GLN A 88 -9.33 6.62 11.96
C GLN A 88 -10.15 7.82 12.44
N GLY A 89 -9.51 8.79 13.10
CA GLY A 89 -10.13 9.77 14.00
C GLY A 89 -9.99 11.22 13.56
N THR A 90 -9.47 11.50 12.35
CA THR A 90 -9.37 12.79 11.62
C THR A 90 -7.96 13.37 11.41
N THR A 91 -6.90 12.75 11.93
CA THR A 91 -5.55 13.30 11.78
C THR A 91 -4.99 13.05 10.39
N MET A 92 -5.28 13.95 9.45
CA MET A 92 -4.76 13.92 8.08
C MET A 92 -3.30 14.36 8.07
N VAL A 93 -2.40 13.52 7.55
CA VAL A 93 -0.95 13.79 7.46
C VAL A 93 -0.52 14.17 6.05
N TYR A 94 -1.33 13.89 5.04
CA TYR A 94 -1.04 14.21 3.65
C TYR A 94 -2.31 14.32 2.81
N ASN A 95 -2.33 15.25 1.86
CA ASN A 95 -3.34 15.29 0.81
C ASN A 95 -2.74 15.83 -0.49
N GLN A 96 -3.17 15.28 -1.62
CA GLN A 96 -2.77 15.74 -2.95
C GLN A 96 -3.78 15.31 -4.01
N ALA A 97 -4.33 16.27 -4.75
CA ALA A 97 -5.14 15.96 -5.94
C ALA A 97 -4.27 15.35 -7.07
N PHE A 98 -4.84 14.45 -7.84
CA PHE A 98 -4.21 13.92 -9.05
C PHE A 98 -5.26 13.73 -10.15
N THR A 99 -4.82 13.73 -11.40
CA THR A 99 -5.68 13.41 -12.55
C THR A 99 -5.61 11.91 -12.81
N PRO A 100 -6.72 11.18 -12.72
CA PRO A 100 -6.70 9.74 -12.90
C PRO A 100 -6.59 9.38 -14.39
N VAL A 101 -5.96 8.24 -14.65
CA VAL A 101 -5.99 7.51 -15.93
C VAL A 101 -6.63 6.14 -15.70
N GLU A 102 -7.06 5.50 -16.79
CA GLU A 102 -7.56 4.13 -16.72
C GLU A 102 -6.46 3.17 -16.24
N GLY A 103 -6.79 2.32 -15.28
CA GLY A 103 -5.90 1.33 -14.70
C GLY A 103 -4.96 1.90 -13.63
N TRP A 104 -3.70 1.44 -13.65
CA TRP A 104 -2.71 1.83 -12.64
C TRP A 104 -2.26 3.29 -12.80
N ASN A 105 -2.46 4.06 -11.74
CA ASN A 105 -2.01 5.43 -11.58
C ASN A 105 -0.79 5.46 -10.67
N SER A 106 0.37 5.90 -11.17
CA SER A 106 1.57 6.13 -10.33
C SER A 106 1.66 7.60 -9.97
N VAL A 107 1.17 7.96 -8.78
CA VAL A 107 1.07 9.35 -8.33
C VAL A 107 2.33 9.69 -7.53
N THR A 108 3.17 10.58 -8.08
CA THR A 108 4.34 11.11 -7.37
C THR A 108 3.89 12.15 -6.34
N LEU A 109 4.32 11.98 -5.09
CA LEU A 109 4.04 12.93 -4.01
C LEU A 109 4.86 14.21 -4.22
N THR A 110 4.21 15.36 -4.15
CA THR A 110 4.85 16.69 -4.21
C THR A 110 5.93 16.86 -3.16
N THR A 111 5.69 16.30 -1.97
CA THR A 111 6.65 16.15 -0.89
C THR A 111 6.69 14.68 -0.51
N PRO A 112 7.82 13.97 -0.72
CA PRO A 112 7.96 12.59 -0.25
C PRO A 112 7.63 12.50 1.23
N LEU A 113 6.74 11.58 1.61
CA LEU A 113 6.29 11.44 2.98
C LEU A 113 7.33 10.66 3.78
N PRO A 114 7.94 11.21 4.85
CA PRO A 114 8.74 10.43 5.77
C PRO A 114 7.88 9.34 6.41
N ILE A 115 8.35 8.09 6.38
CA ILE A 115 7.60 6.98 6.98
C ILE A 115 7.53 7.21 8.50
N PRO A 116 6.33 7.32 9.09
CA PRO A 116 6.19 7.68 10.50
C PRO A 116 6.50 6.49 11.42
N ALA A 117 6.70 6.78 12.70
CA ALA A 117 6.78 5.78 13.77
C ALA A 117 5.38 5.40 14.34
N THR A 118 4.32 5.97 13.77
CA THR A 118 2.92 5.75 14.13
C THR A 118 2.21 4.96 13.05
N ASP A 119 0.96 4.60 13.31
CA ASP A 119 0.04 4.07 12.32
C ASP A 119 -0.10 5.01 11.12
N LEU A 120 -0.33 4.42 9.94
CA LEU A 120 -0.50 5.15 8.69
C LEU A 120 -1.56 4.49 7.80
N TYR A 121 -2.56 5.26 7.40
CA TYR A 121 -3.57 4.91 6.43
C TYR A 121 -3.24 5.63 5.13
N ILE A 122 -2.99 4.87 4.06
CA ILE A 122 -2.69 5.40 2.73
C ILE A 122 -3.87 5.09 1.83
N GLY A 123 -4.45 6.12 1.24
CA GLY A 123 -5.66 5.97 0.46
C GLY A 123 -5.93 7.12 -0.49
N TYR A 124 -7.11 7.10 -1.07
CA TYR A 124 -7.60 8.15 -1.93
C TYR A 124 -9.10 8.33 -1.79
N GLU A 125 -9.54 9.57 -1.96
CA GLU A 125 -10.90 9.94 -2.28
C GLU A 125 -11.12 9.82 -3.79
N CYS A 126 -12.26 9.26 -4.18
CA CYS A 126 -12.76 9.21 -5.54
C CYS A 126 -14.20 9.69 -5.56
N VAL A 127 -14.46 10.78 -6.30
CA VAL A 127 -15.81 11.25 -6.61
C VAL A 127 -16.17 10.71 -7.98
N ALA A 128 -17.25 9.97 -8.09
CA ALA A 128 -17.72 9.39 -9.34
C ALA A 128 -19.20 9.69 -9.56
N ASP A 129 -19.60 9.85 -10.82
CA ASP A 129 -20.99 10.12 -11.22
C ASP A 129 -21.79 8.83 -11.47
N THR A 130 -21.10 7.72 -11.76
CA THR A 130 -21.66 6.38 -11.99
C THR A 130 -20.58 5.29 -11.85
N GLY A 131 -20.88 4.06 -12.23
CA GLY A 131 -19.91 2.98 -12.39
C GLY A 131 -19.34 2.40 -11.10
N TYR A 132 -18.17 1.76 -11.27
CA TYR A 132 -17.44 1.01 -10.24
C TYR A 132 -15.95 1.38 -10.29
N PRO A 133 -15.54 2.54 -9.74
CA PRO A 133 -14.21 3.09 -9.97
C PRO A 133 -13.10 2.51 -9.12
N LEU A 134 -13.42 1.88 -7.98
CA LEU A 134 -12.45 1.51 -6.96
C LEU A 134 -11.87 0.13 -7.25
N GLY A 135 -10.66 0.05 -7.80
CA GLY A 135 -10.02 -1.21 -8.14
C GLY A 135 -9.67 -2.06 -6.92
N CYS A 136 -9.97 -3.36 -7.01
CA CYS A 136 -9.59 -4.35 -6.01
C CYS A 136 -9.10 -5.67 -6.61
N ASP A 137 -8.37 -6.43 -5.80
CA ASP A 137 -7.84 -7.74 -6.16
C ASP A 137 -8.89 -8.86 -6.05
N ALA A 138 -8.45 -10.11 -6.22
CA ALA A 138 -9.31 -11.29 -6.17
C ALA A 138 -9.61 -11.78 -4.73
N GLY A 139 -9.02 -11.17 -3.70
CA GLY A 139 -9.07 -11.64 -2.33
C GLY A 139 -8.22 -12.90 -2.06
N PRO A 140 -8.37 -13.54 -0.89
CA PRO A 140 -9.26 -13.14 0.22
C PRO A 140 -8.85 -11.80 0.84
N GLU A 141 -9.73 -11.18 1.60
CA GLU A 141 -9.47 -9.90 2.25
C GLU A 141 -8.40 -10.02 3.34
N ASN A 142 -7.57 -9.00 3.39
CA ASN A 142 -6.74 -8.64 4.51
C ASN A 142 -7.43 -7.49 5.26
N THR A 143 -7.57 -7.60 6.58
CA THR A 143 -8.20 -6.55 7.40
C THR A 143 -7.49 -5.21 7.30
N ASN A 144 -6.21 -5.20 6.92
CA ASN A 144 -5.46 -3.97 6.71
C ASN A 144 -5.60 -3.43 5.29
N GLY A 145 -6.09 -4.22 4.33
CA GLY A 145 -6.19 -3.85 2.91
C GLY A 145 -7.58 -3.42 2.45
N ASN A 146 -8.60 -3.47 3.32
CA ASN A 146 -10.00 -3.35 2.91
C ASN A 146 -10.78 -2.22 3.62
N TRP A 147 -10.11 -1.16 4.08
CA TRP A 147 -10.76 -0.03 4.76
C TRP A 147 -11.47 0.89 3.77
N ILE A 148 -12.69 1.32 4.11
CA ILE A 148 -13.49 2.25 3.32
C ILE A 148 -14.18 3.26 4.24
N VAL A 149 -14.21 4.53 3.84
CA VAL A 149 -15.08 5.54 4.43
C VAL A 149 -16.30 5.69 3.55
N PHE A 150 -17.47 5.41 4.12
CA PHE A 150 -18.75 5.51 3.44
C PHE A 150 -19.75 6.25 4.33
N GLY A 151 -20.43 7.26 3.80
CA GLY A 151 -21.29 8.13 4.61
C GLY A 151 -20.56 8.83 5.76
N GLY A 152 -19.26 9.10 5.60
CA GLY A 152 -18.41 9.73 6.62
C GLY A 152 -17.98 8.82 7.77
N THR A 153 -18.25 7.50 7.70
CA THR A 153 -17.86 6.53 8.72
C THR A 153 -16.89 5.51 8.16
N TRP A 154 -15.90 5.12 8.96
CA TRP A 154 -14.93 4.07 8.63
C TRP A 154 -15.55 2.69 8.81
N TYR A 155 -15.35 1.84 7.82
CA TYR A 155 -15.78 0.45 7.79
C TYR A 155 -14.68 -0.42 7.18
N HIS A 156 -14.73 -1.72 7.43
CA HIS A 156 -14.20 -2.69 6.49
C HIS A 156 -15.19 -2.90 5.34
N LEU A 157 -14.70 -3.18 4.14
CA LEU A 157 -15.55 -3.47 2.99
C LEU A 157 -16.53 -4.64 3.28
N THR A 158 -16.09 -5.61 4.08
CA THR A 158 -16.89 -6.76 4.54
C THR A 158 -18.01 -6.36 5.51
N ASP A 159 -17.91 -5.23 6.20
CA ASP A 159 -18.99 -4.71 7.06
C ASP A 159 -20.15 -4.16 6.21
N LEU A 160 -19.85 -3.61 5.04
CA LEU A 160 -20.86 -3.14 4.08
C LEU A 160 -21.53 -4.31 3.36
N SER A 161 -20.76 -5.37 3.06
CA SER A 161 -21.29 -6.63 2.54
C SER A 161 -20.29 -7.76 2.75
N ALA A 162 -20.71 -8.81 3.46
CA ALA A 162 -19.87 -9.97 3.77
C ALA A 162 -19.37 -10.75 2.53
N THR A 163 -19.88 -10.45 1.34
CA THR A 163 -19.44 -11.07 0.07
C THR A 163 -18.32 -10.30 -0.62
N LEU A 164 -18.01 -9.08 -0.17
CA LEU A 164 -16.98 -8.22 -0.74
C LEU A 164 -15.64 -8.45 -0.02
N THR A 165 -15.04 -9.59 -0.31
CA THR A 165 -13.83 -10.13 0.35
C THR A 165 -12.56 -9.76 -0.43
N TYR A 166 -12.35 -8.47 -0.66
CA TYR A 166 -11.29 -7.96 -1.54
C TYR A 166 -10.37 -6.96 -0.84
N ASN A 167 -9.16 -6.78 -1.38
CA ASN A 167 -8.21 -5.73 -0.97
C ASN A 167 -8.16 -4.61 -2.01
N TRP A 168 -8.06 -3.37 -1.55
CA TRP A 168 -7.90 -2.22 -2.43
C TRP A 168 -6.53 -2.24 -3.11
N ASN A 169 -6.51 -2.05 -4.43
CA ASN A 169 -5.28 -1.93 -5.20
C ASN A 169 -4.58 -0.59 -4.91
N ILE A 170 -3.84 -0.54 -3.79
CA ILE A 170 -3.13 0.63 -3.27
C ILE A 170 -1.74 0.18 -2.82
N ARG A 171 -0.70 0.80 -3.41
CA ARG A 171 0.70 0.47 -3.09
C ARG A 171 1.51 1.71 -2.78
N ALA A 172 2.12 1.77 -1.60
CA ALA A 172 3.06 2.82 -1.26
C ALA A 172 4.47 2.39 -1.64
N MET A 173 5.08 3.08 -2.61
CA MET A 173 6.43 2.79 -3.06
C MET A 173 7.42 3.46 -2.10
N VAL A 174 8.31 2.68 -1.51
CA VAL A 174 9.26 3.14 -0.51
C VAL A 174 10.61 3.39 -1.15
N ASP A 175 11.23 4.48 -0.73
CA ASP A 175 12.50 4.97 -1.20
C ASP A 175 13.47 5.18 -0.02
N GLY A 176 14.74 4.86 -0.23
CA GLY A 176 15.80 5.03 0.76
C GLY A 176 16.74 3.84 0.85
N THR A 177 17.01 3.38 2.07
CA THR A 177 17.90 2.25 2.36
C THR A 177 17.09 1.00 2.67
N ALA A 178 17.34 -0.08 1.92
CA ALA A 178 16.68 -1.36 2.14
C ALA A 178 17.03 -1.93 3.53
N PRO A 179 16.06 -2.53 4.25
CA PRO A 179 16.36 -3.21 5.50
C PRO A 179 17.40 -4.32 5.30
N THR A 180 18.47 -4.28 6.09
CA THR A 180 19.54 -5.31 6.02
C THR A 180 19.22 -6.56 6.83
N THR A 181 18.19 -6.49 7.68
CA THR A 181 17.65 -7.62 8.43
C THR A 181 16.28 -7.95 7.86
N PRO A 182 16.03 -9.18 7.39
CA PRO A 182 14.72 -9.56 6.89
C PRO A 182 13.69 -9.47 8.02
N ILE A 183 12.58 -8.80 7.74
CA ILE A 183 11.42 -8.78 8.63
C ILE A 183 10.45 -9.82 8.08
N ALA A 184 10.09 -10.79 8.91
CA ALA A 184 9.05 -11.75 8.58
C ALA A 184 7.72 -11.24 9.11
N SER A 185 6.71 -11.17 8.25
CA SER A 185 5.32 -11.06 8.68
C SER A 185 4.66 -12.44 8.54
N CYS A 186 3.85 -12.83 9.52
CA CYS A 186 3.03 -14.03 9.46
C CYS A 186 1.57 -13.67 9.60
N THR A 187 0.74 -14.19 8.70
CA THR A 187 -0.71 -14.07 8.76
C THR A 187 -1.37 -15.37 8.29
N PRO A 188 -2.43 -15.84 8.99
CA PRO A 188 -2.89 -15.41 10.31
C PRO A 188 -1.87 -15.74 11.42
N LEU A 189 -1.88 -14.99 12.53
CA LEU A 189 -0.96 -15.19 13.68
C LEU A 189 -1.23 -16.48 14.47
N SER A 190 -2.38 -17.10 14.23
CA SER A 190 -2.77 -18.38 14.80
C SER A 190 -3.56 -19.18 13.77
N TRP A 191 -3.47 -20.50 13.87
CA TRP A 191 -4.29 -21.43 13.12
C TRP A 191 -4.90 -22.44 14.10
N ASP A 192 -6.23 -22.52 14.11
CA ASP A 192 -6.96 -23.58 14.81
C ASP A 192 -7.19 -24.74 13.84
N ALA A 193 -6.49 -25.85 14.08
CA ALA A 193 -6.62 -27.07 13.27
C ALA A 193 -7.88 -27.89 13.62
N GLY A 194 -8.64 -27.48 14.64
CA GLY A 194 -9.77 -28.25 15.17
C GLY A 194 -9.34 -29.65 15.65
N SER A 195 -10.23 -30.63 15.47
CA SER A 195 -9.98 -32.03 15.86
C SER A 195 -9.23 -32.81 14.77
N VAL A 196 -7.97 -33.17 15.02
CA VAL A 196 -7.16 -34.03 14.12
C VAL A 196 -7.33 -35.50 14.52
N GLN A 197 -7.70 -36.37 13.56
CA GLN A 197 -7.88 -37.81 13.80
C GLN A 197 -6.55 -38.55 13.96
N VAL A 198 -6.54 -39.67 14.69
CA VAL A 198 -5.34 -40.52 14.85
C VAL A 198 -4.82 -40.98 13.49
N SER A 199 -3.51 -40.82 13.26
CA SER A 199 -2.82 -41.14 12.00
C SER A 199 -3.22 -40.29 10.79
N GLN A 200 -3.79 -39.10 11.01
CA GLN A 200 -4.04 -38.10 9.96
C GLN A 200 -3.24 -36.82 10.21
N ASN A 201 -3.02 -36.05 9.14
CA ASN A 201 -2.37 -34.75 9.19
C ASN A 201 -3.40 -33.64 8.88
N ALA A 202 -3.29 -32.50 9.56
CA ALA A 202 -3.95 -31.27 9.18
C ALA A 202 -2.89 -30.28 8.67
N THR A 203 -3.20 -29.51 7.63
CA THR A 203 -2.30 -28.52 7.05
C THR A 203 -3.07 -27.22 6.87
N SER A 204 -2.50 -26.09 7.29
CA SER A 204 -3.11 -24.79 7.06
C SER A 204 -3.02 -24.42 5.58
N GLY A 205 -4.17 -24.17 4.95
CA GLY A 205 -4.25 -23.66 3.57
C GLY A 205 -4.07 -22.14 3.46
N THR A 206 -4.02 -21.43 4.58
CA THR A 206 -4.03 -19.96 4.64
C THR A 206 -2.80 -19.37 5.33
N PHE A 207 -1.92 -20.22 5.88
CA PHE A 207 -0.70 -19.75 6.53
C PHE A 207 0.31 -19.25 5.49
N THR A 208 0.58 -17.95 5.53
CA THR A 208 1.54 -17.30 4.63
C THR A 208 2.68 -16.71 5.44
N LEU A 209 3.91 -17.10 5.09
CA LEU A 209 5.14 -16.46 5.57
C LEU A 209 5.66 -15.58 4.43
N THR A 210 5.64 -14.26 4.64
CA THR A 210 6.10 -13.30 3.64
C THR A 210 7.39 -12.64 4.12
N ASN A 211 8.41 -12.67 3.26
CA ASN A 211 9.58 -11.81 3.44
C ASN A 211 9.20 -10.41 2.99
N VAL A 212 9.06 -9.47 3.92
CA VAL A 212 8.77 -8.06 3.63
C VAL A 212 10.06 -7.22 3.62
N GLY A 213 11.18 -7.87 3.30
CA GLY A 213 12.50 -7.27 3.18
C GLY A 213 12.73 -6.63 1.83
#